data_AF-A0AAU3IWV5-F1
#
_entry.id   AF-A0AAU3IWV5-F1
#
_cell.length_a   1.000
_cell.length_b   1.000
_cell.length_c   1.000
_cell.angle_alpha   90.00
_cell.angle_beta   90.00
_cell.angle_gamma   90.00
#
_symmetry.space_group_name_H-M   'P 1'
#
loop_
_entity.id
_entity.type
_entity.pdbx_description
1 polymer ?
#
loop_
_entity_poly.entity_id
_entity_poly.type
_entity_poly.pdbx_seq_one_letter_code
_entity_poly.pdbx_strand_id
1 'polypeptide(L)'
;MLFGLRALTAALVSGAGASMRGVTTATMTSAGMTLATVTTAGMTLAAVTAPPAAAESVPATRVESLRGTVPVPPEARPADVSRPTTVVGRGTPASCTSQAFLGAVARGGVITFSCGPRPVTIRLTATAKVRNTSARVVVDGGGKVTLSGAGRRRILYMNTCDRAQVWTTSHCDDQPTPALTLQNLTFADGDSTGQRTDGGGGGAVFARGGRLKVVNSRFVRNRCDRTGPDLGGAAIRVLDQWHDLPVYVAGSSFENGVCSNGGALSGIGVSWQIVNSVFIGNRAVGRGANPAKAGTPGGGNGGAVYADGNRYAIRIAGSLMTGNHANEGGGAVFFVSNDRSGSLRIERSTLRGNVSGGFETRGFPGVFYLGAGRAPQVVASTLR
;
A
#
# COMPACT_ATOMS: atom_id res chain seq x y z
N MET A 1 35.84 8.40 -26.63
CA MET A 1 36.00 7.24 -27.55
C MET A 1 34.62 6.64 -27.75
N LEU A 2 33.76 7.20 -28.59
CA LEU A 2 33.63 7.10 -30.06
C LEU A 2 33.32 5.68 -30.59
N PHE A 3 32.28 5.63 -31.44
CA PHE A 3 31.69 4.54 -32.25
C PHE A 3 30.60 3.68 -31.55
N GLY A 4 29.42 3.44 -32.14
CA GLY A 4 28.92 3.78 -33.47
C GLY A 4 27.46 3.37 -33.63
N LEU A 5 26.71 4.21 -34.34
CA LEU A 5 25.31 4.10 -34.72
C LEU A 5 25.12 3.03 -35.81
N ARG A 6 24.07 2.20 -35.74
CA ARG A 6 23.49 1.55 -36.94
C ARG A 6 21.96 1.57 -36.86
N ALA A 7 21.38 2.37 -37.74
CA ALA A 7 19.97 2.36 -38.11
C ALA A 7 19.70 1.19 -39.08
N LEU A 8 18.52 0.58 -38.99
CA LEU A 8 17.98 -0.28 -40.03
C LEU A 8 16.54 0.16 -40.33
N THR A 9 16.37 0.75 -41.51
CA THR A 9 15.12 1.03 -42.21
C THR A 9 14.61 -0.25 -42.89
N ALA A 10 13.31 -0.51 -42.85
CA ALA A 10 12.66 -1.47 -43.74
C ALA A 10 11.27 -0.96 -44.19
N ALA A 11 11.03 -1.18 -45.47
CA ALA A 11 10.10 -0.52 -46.38
C ALA A 11 8.60 -0.69 -46.09
N LEU A 12 7.84 0.33 -46.52
CA LEU A 12 6.41 0.26 -46.81
C LEU A 12 6.16 -0.63 -48.05
N VAL A 13 5.14 -1.48 -47.97
CA VAL A 13 4.50 -2.11 -49.13
C VAL A 13 3.03 -1.69 -49.13
N SER A 14 2.63 -1.01 -50.21
CA SER A 14 1.26 -0.67 -50.57
C SER A 14 0.56 -1.86 -51.25
N GLY A 15 -0.65 -2.18 -50.79
CA GLY A 15 -1.52 -3.21 -51.37
C GLY A 15 -2.99 -2.83 -51.17
N ALA A 16 -3.81 -3.20 -52.15
CA ALA A 16 -5.04 -2.55 -52.58
C ALA A 16 -6.29 -2.79 -51.72
N GLY A 17 -7.30 -1.97 -52.01
CA GLY A 17 -8.55 -1.81 -51.26
C GLY A 17 -9.51 -3.00 -51.27
N ALA A 18 -10.27 -3.08 -50.19
CA ALA A 18 -11.55 -3.78 -50.12
C ALA A 18 -12.54 -2.86 -49.38
N SER A 19 -13.65 -2.52 -50.05
CA SER A 19 -14.70 -1.68 -49.49
C SER A 19 -15.40 -2.40 -48.33
N MET A 20 -15.41 -1.80 -47.14
CA MET A 20 -16.33 -2.22 -46.07
C MET A 20 -17.50 -1.25 -46.02
N ARG A 21 -18.69 -1.82 -46.28
CA ARG A 21 -20.00 -1.17 -46.13
C ARG A 21 -20.21 -0.75 -44.67
N GLY A 22 -20.90 0.38 -44.49
CA GLY A 22 -21.06 1.08 -43.23
C GLY A 22 -21.64 0.24 -42.09
N VAL A 23 -21.05 0.41 -40.91
CA VAL A 23 -21.62 -0.02 -39.62
C VAL A 23 -22.44 1.16 -39.09
N THR A 24 -23.75 0.98 -38.97
CA THR A 24 -24.63 1.91 -38.23
C THR A 24 -24.68 1.46 -36.77
N THR A 25 -24.08 2.23 -35.87
CA THR A 25 -24.24 2.10 -34.43
C THR A 25 -25.43 2.94 -33.97
N ALA A 26 -26.46 2.29 -33.42
CA ALA A 26 -27.53 2.97 -32.71
C ALA A 26 -27.31 2.79 -31.20
N THR A 27 -27.06 3.88 -30.49
CA THR A 27 -27.00 3.91 -29.02
C THR A 27 -28.32 4.41 -28.46
N MET A 28 -29.02 3.57 -27.70
CA MET A 28 -30.09 4.02 -26.80
C MET A 28 -29.59 3.95 -25.35
N THR A 29 -29.68 5.08 -24.64
CA THR A 29 -29.40 5.17 -23.21
C THR A 29 -30.70 5.22 -22.43
N SER A 30 -30.97 4.17 -21.66
CA SER A 30 -31.82 4.24 -20.46
C SER A 30 -31.06 3.61 -19.29
N ALA A 31 -31.29 4.14 -18.09
CA ALA A 31 -30.52 3.91 -16.88
C ALA A 31 -29.99 2.47 -16.69
N GLY A 32 -28.65 2.33 -16.68
CA GLY A 32 -27.96 1.23 -16.02
C GLY A 32 -27.56 0.00 -16.84
N MET A 33 -27.86 -0.08 -18.14
CA MET A 33 -27.40 -1.21 -18.98
C MET A 33 -26.87 -0.73 -20.33
N THR A 34 -25.70 -1.24 -20.73
CA THR A 34 -25.16 -1.07 -22.08
C THR A 34 -25.26 -2.43 -22.77
N LEU A 35 -26.14 -2.59 -23.76
CA LEU A 35 -26.16 -3.76 -24.63
C LEU A 35 -25.35 -3.44 -25.91
N ALA A 36 -24.36 -4.28 -26.21
CA ALA A 36 -23.75 -4.32 -27.53
C ALA A 36 -24.29 -5.54 -28.28
N THR A 37 -25.03 -5.32 -29.36
CA THR A 37 -25.51 -6.37 -30.26
C THR A 37 -24.53 -6.54 -31.43
N VAL A 38 -23.98 -7.74 -31.59
CA VAL A 38 -23.20 -8.13 -32.77
C VAL A 38 -23.98 -9.20 -33.51
N THR A 39 -24.43 -8.91 -34.72
CA THR A 39 -25.12 -9.87 -35.59
C THR A 39 -24.13 -10.49 -36.59
N THR A 40 -23.68 -11.70 -36.29
CA THR A 40 -23.16 -12.63 -37.30
C THR A 40 -24.17 -13.76 -37.45
N ALA A 41 -24.43 -14.18 -38.69
CA ALA A 41 -25.46 -15.16 -39.04
C ALA A 41 -25.46 -16.37 -38.09
N GLY A 42 -26.59 -16.58 -37.39
CA GLY A 42 -27.00 -17.91 -36.92
C GLY A 42 -27.05 -18.20 -35.42
N MET A 43 -26.43 -17.44 -34.52
CA MET A 43 -26.55 -17.71 -33.06
C MET A 43 -26.46 -16.44 -32.21
N THR A 44 -27.52 -16.11 -31.49
CA THR A 44 -27.53 -15.05 -30.47
C THR A 44 -26.91 -15.57 -29.16
N LEU A 45 -25.67 -15.20 -28.86
CA LEU A 45 -25.13 -15.27 -27.50
C LEU A 45 -25.19 -13.89 -26.85
N ALA A 46 -26.08 -13.71 -25.89
CA ALA A 46 -26.06 -12.55 -25.00
C ALA A 46 -24.95 -12.75 -23.95
N ALA A 47 -23.81 -12.10 -24.14
CA ALA A 47 -22.77 -12.04 -23.11
C ALA A 47 -23.19 -11.02 -22.03
N VAL A 48 -23.81 -11.51 -20.95
CA VAL A 48 -24.09 -10.69 -19.77
C VAL A 48 -22.80 -10.56 -18.96
N THR A 49 -22.07 -9.46 -19.13
CA THR A 49 -20.96 -9.11 -18.23
C THR A 49 -21.55 -8.57 -16.93
N ALA A 50 -21.60 -9.39 -15.89
CA ALA A 50 -21.92 -8.93 -14.55
C ALA A 50 -20.85 -7.92 -14.08
N PRO A 51 -21.24 -6.80 -13.43
CA PRO A 51 -20.28 -5.89 -12.81
C PRO A 51 -19.46 -6.66 -11.76
N PRO A 52 -18.15 -6.34 -11.59
CA PRO A 52 -17.34 -6.99 -10.58
C PRO A 52 -17.98 -6.78 -9.21
N ALA A 53 -18.23 -7.89 -8.49
CA ALA A 53 -18.77 -7.86 -7.14
C ALA A 53 -17.95 -6.88 -6.29
N ALA A 54 -18.65 -5.93 -5.66
CA ALA A 54 -18.02 -5.00 -4.73
C ALA A 54 -17.32 -5.84 -3.65
N ALA A 55 -16.00 -5.73 -3.56
CA ALA A 55 -15.24 -6.38 -2.51
C ALA A 55 -15.77 -5.87 -1.17
N GLU A 56 -16.45 -6.73 -0.41
CA GLU A 56 -16.97 -6.40 0.91
C GLU A 56 -15.84 -5.84 1.75
N SER A 57 -16.02 -4.59 2.17
CA SER A 57 -15.14 -3.95 3.12
C SER A 57 -15.25 -4.67 4.46
N VAL A 58 -14.14 -4.92 5.14
CA VAL A 58 -14.15 -5.59 6.45
C VAL A 58 -14.99 -4.74 7.43
N PRO A 59 -15.98 -5.33 8.12
CA PRO A 59 -16.66 -4.63 9.20
C PRO A 59 -15.66 -4.18 10.26
N ALA A 60 -15.78 -2.95 10.76
CA ALA A 60 -14.91 -2.44 11.84
C ALA A 60 -14.82 -3.42 13.02
N THR A 61 -15.92 -4.15 13.26
CA THR A 61 -16.08 -5.20 14.28
C THR A 61 -15.04 -6.31 14.20
N ARG A 62 -14.52 -6.67 13.01
CA ARG A 62 -13.47 -7.70 12.90
C ARG A 62 -12.12 -7.18 13.38
N VAL A 63 -11.78 -5.92 13.11
CA VAL A 63 -10.54 -5.30 13.62
C VAL A 63 -10.64 -5.13 15.13
N GLU A 64 -11.81 -4.67 15.60
CA GLU A 64 -12.11 -4.53 17.03
C GLU A 64 -12.03 -5.87 17.77
N SER A 65 -12.48 -6.97 17.16
CA SER A 65 -12.39 -8.31 17.75
C SER A 65 -10.96 -8.84 17.97
N LEU A 66 -9.97 -8.29 17.26
CA LEU A 66 -8.55 -8.63 17.44
C LEU A 66 -7.82 -7.65 18.36
N ARG A 67 -8.46 -6.54 18.77
CA ARG A 67 -7.84 -5.61 19.70
C ARG A 67 -7.65 -6.32 21.05
N GLY A 68 -6.42 -6.33 21.53
CA GLY A 68 -6.07 -6.92 22.82
C GLY A 68 -5.72 -8.41 22.78
N THR A 69 -5.72 -9.08 21.61
CA THR A 69 -5.28 -10.48 21.49
C THR A 69 -3.83 -10.66 21.97
N VAL A 70 -2.96 -9.68 21.69
CA VAL A 70 -1.63 -9.60 22.28
C VAL A 70 -1.37 -8.22 22.87
N PRO A 71 -0.50 -8.09 23.90
CA PRO A 71 -0.12 -6.80 24.45
C PRO A 71 0.49 -5.88 23.38
N VAL A 72 0.01 -4.65 23.33
CA VAL A 72 0.56 -3.59 22.46
C VAL A 72 1.76 -2.96 23.18
N PRO A 73 2.97 -3.00 22.58
CA PRO A 73 4.15 -2.40 23.20
C PRO A 73 3.97 -0.87 23.35
N PRO A 74 4.57 -0.23 24.37
CA PRO A 74 4.40 1.21 24.63
C PRO A 74 4.64 2.09 23.40
N GLU A 75 5.63 1.76 22.58
CA GLU A 75 6.01 2.49 21.37
C GLU A 75 4.88 2.49 20.34
N ALA A 76 4.10 1.42 20.28
CA ALA A 76 2.98 1.23 19.36
C ALA A 76 1.63 1.77 19.87
N ARG A 77 1.59 2.40 21.06
CA ARG A 77 0.37 3.02 21.59
C ARG A 77 0.04 4.34 20.87
N PRO A 78 -1.25 4.76 20.86
CA PRO A 78 -1.64 6.07 20.36
C PRO A 78 -0.84 7.19 21.05
N ALA A 79 -0.50 8.21 20.29
CA ALA A 79 0.02 9.45 20.84
C ALA A 79 -1.06 10.20 21.62
N ASP A 80 -0.64 10.93 22.66
CA ASP A 80 -1.48 11.93 23.30
C ASP A 80 -1.74 13.09 22.34
N VAL A 81 -3.02 13.46 22.23
CA VAL A 81 -3.52 14.53 21.37
C VAL A 81 -4.42 15.51 22.13
N SER A 82 -4.38 15.49 23.47
CA SER A 82 -5.16 16.38 24.34
C SER A 82 -4.83 17.87 24.15
N ARG A 83 -3.64 18.17 23.61
CA ARG A 83 -3.15 19.52 23.32
C ARG A 83 -2.73 19.65 21.85
N PRO A 84 -3.68 19.76 20.90
CA PRO A 84 -3.35 19.86 19.48
C PRO A 84 -2.68 21.20 19.16
N THR A 85 -1.64 21.18 18.32
CA THR A 85 -1.02 22.40 17.78
C THR A 85 -1.78 22.94 16.57
N THR A 86 -2.57 22.09 15.90
CA THR A 86 -3.44 22.50 14.80
C THR A 86 -4.70 21.67 14.80
N VAL A 87 -5.84 22.33 14.61
CA VAL A 87 -7.13 21.68 14.40
C VAL A 87 -7.59 21.96 12.97
N VAL A 88 -7.84 20.91 12.20
CA VAL A 88 -8.41 21.02 10.85
C VAL A 88 -9.93 21.11 10.95
N GLY A 89 -10.51 22.18 10.42
CA GLY A 89 -11.95 22.43 10.47
C GLY A 89 -12.39 23.30 11.65
N ARG A 90 -13.69 23.63 11.67
CA ARG A 90 -14.35 24.56 12.60
C ARG A 90 -15.70 24.03 13.12
N GLY A 91 -15.88 22.71 13.13
CA GLY A 91 -17.08 22.03 13.66
C GLY A 91 -18.07 21.55 12.60
N THR A 92 -17.80 21.76 11.30
CA THR A 92 -18.68 21.30 10.21
C THR A 92 -17.93 20.47 9.18
N PRO A 93 -18.59 19.51 8.48
CA PRO A 93 -17.92 18.71 7.47
C PRO A 93 -17.29 19.55 6.36
N ALA A 94 -17.98 20.61 5.92
CA ALA A 94 -17.50 21.52 4.87
C ALA A 94 -16.23 22.30 5.25
N SER A 95 -16.01 22.53 6.55
CA SER A 95 -14.81 23.24 7.04
C SER A 95 -13.54 22.38 6.99
N CYS A 96 -13.67 21.05 6.88
CA CYS A 96 -12.54 20.13 6.79
C CYS A 96 -12.10 19.94 5.34
N THR A 97 -11.32 20.90 4.84
CA THR A 97 -10.88 20.92 3.45
C THR A 97 -9.55 20.22 3.25
N SER A 98 -9.28 19.80 2.00
CA SER A 98 -7.96 19.31 1.60
C SER A 98 -6.88 20.33 1.93
N GLN A 99 -7.06 21.61 1.59
CA GLN A 99 -6.05 22.64 1.80
C GLN A 99 -5.71 22.83 3.28
N ALA A 100 -6.72 22.82 4.17
CA ALA A 100 -6.50 22.93 5.60
C ALA A 100 -5.66 21.75 6.14
N PHE A 101 -5.97 20.52 5.68
CA PHE A 101 -5.18 19.34 6.04
C PHE A 101 -3.75 19.39 5.51
N LEU A 102 -3.55 19.75 4.24
CA LEU A 102 -2.22 19.87 3.63
C LEU A 102 -1.36 20.90 4.37
N GLY A 103 -1.94 22.07 4.69
CA GLY A 103 -1.26 23.11 5.46
C GLY A 103 -0.94 22.67 6.89
N ALA A 104 -1.81 21.89 7.54
CA ALA A 104 -1.54 21.33 8.85
C ALA A 104 -0.34 20.38 8.82
N VAL A 105 -0.30 19.44 7.87
CA VAL A 105 0.82 18.49 7.73
C VAL A 105 2.14 19.21 7.42
N ALA A 106 2.12 20.25 6.59
CA ALA A 106 3.31 21.03 6.26
C ALA A 106 3.85 21.82 7.48
N ARG A 107 2.99 22.20 8.44
CA ARG A 107 3.41 22.84 9.69
C ARG A 107 3.96 21.84 10.72
N GLY A 108 3.56 20.57 10.64
CA GLY A 108 3.89 19.56 11.63
C GLY A 108 3.15 19.75 12.97
N GLY A 109 3.67 19.12 14.02
CA GLY A 109 3.05 19.12 15.35
C GLY A 109 1.93 18.09 15.51
N VAL A 110 1.02 18.33 16.46
CA VAL A 110 -0.16 17.49 16.73
C VAL A 110 -1.38 18.05 16.00
N ILE A 111 -1.93 17.25 15.10
CA ILE A 111 -3.01 17.61 14.19
C ILE A 111 -4.25 16.78 14.51
N THR A 112 -5.34 17.45 14.87
CA THR A 112 -6.67 16.84 15.09
C THR A 112 -7.71 17.48 14.17
N PHE A 113 -8.95 16.99 14.21
CA PHE A 113 -10.02 17.43 13.32
C PHE A 113 -11.28 17.84 14.08
N SER A 114 -11.87 18.96 13.66
CA SER A 114 -13.18 19.44 14.07
C SER A 114 -14.09 19.51 12.84
N CYS A 115 -14.56 18.35 12.39
CA CYS A 115 -15.39 18.21 11.19
C CYS A 115 -16.88 17.99 11.49
N GLY A 116 -17.29 18.16 12.74
CA GLY A 116 -18.63 17.82 13.22
C GLY A 116 -18.74 16.39 13.75
N PRO A 117 -19.95 15.98 14.19
CA PRO A 117 -20.12 14.76 14.97
C PRO A 117 -20.08 13.45 14.16
N ARG A 118 -20.41 13.52 12.86
CA ARG A 118 -20.50 12.36 11.96
C ARG A 118 -19.18 12.10 11.22
N PRO A 119 -18.91 10.86 10.77
CA PRO A 119 -17.75 10.58 9.93
C PRO A 119 -17.72 11.45 8.66
N VAL A 120 -16.52 11.86 8.23
CA VAL A 120 -16.32 12.71 7.05
C VAL A 120 -15.26 12.12 6.13
N THR A 121 -15.39 12.39 4.83
CA THR A 121 -14.34 12.09 3.85
C THR A 121 -13.76 13.39 3.30
N ILE A 122 -12.47 13.61 3.54
CA ILE A 122 -11.69 14.70 2.94
C ILE A 122 -11.03 14.15 1.68
N ARG A 123 -11.58 14.50 0.52
CA ARG A 123 -10.96 14.19 -0.78
C ARG A 123 -9.79 15.14 -1.00
N LEU A 124 -8.59 14.59 -1.11
CA LEU A 124 -7.39 15.40 -1.27
C LEU A 124 -7.23 15.89 -2.70
N THR A 125 -6.81 17.14 -2.87
CA THR A 125 -6.50 17.74 -4.17
C THR A 125 -5.01 17.68 -4.49
N ALA A 126 -4.17 17.48 -3.47
CA ALA A 126 -2.73 17.23 -3.60
C ALA A 126 -2.25 16.26 -2.50
N THR A 127 -1.04 15.73 -2.63
CA THR A 127 -0.41 14.87 -1.59
C THR A 127 0.04 15.73 -0.40
N ALA A 128 -0.28 15.29 0.82
CA ALA A 128 0.21 15.93 2.04
C ALA A 128 1.69 15.61 2.24
N LYS A 129 2.54 16.62 2.28
CA LYS A 129 4.00 16.44 2.40
C LYS A 129 4.48 16.94 3.74
N VAL A 130 5.16 16.06 4.47
CA VAL A 130 5.85 16.39 5.73
C VAL A 130 7.11 17.18 5.39
N ARG A 131 7.37 18.28 6.10
CA ARG A 131 8.64 19.01 6.00
C ARG A 131 9.70 18.31 6.82
N ASN A 132 10.91 18.17 6.27
CA ASN A 132 12.01 17.41 6.89
C ASN A 132 12.53 18.08 8.17
N THR A 133 12.30 19.38 8.34
CA THR A 133 12.58 20.12 9.57
C THR A 133 11.58 19.87 10.71
N SER A 134 10.50 19.13 10.46
CA SER A 134 9.51 18.81 11.50
C SER A 134 10.09 17.81 12.48
N ALA A 135 10.15 18.13 13.77
CA ALA A 135 10.55 17.15 14.78
C ALA A 135 9.53 16.01 14.89
N ARG A 136 8.24 16.35 14.90
CA ARG A 136 7.13 15.42 15.08
C ARG A 136 5.90 15.84 14.27
N VAL A 137 5.19 14.86 13.72
CA VAL A 137 3.90 15.04 13.05
C VAL A 137 2.96 13.95 13.53
N VAL A 138 1.94 14.30 14.31
CA VAL A 138 0.86 13.38 14.72
C VAL A 138 -0.40 13.79 13.99
N VAL A 139 -1.01 12.86 13.26
CA VAL A 139 -2.32 13.05 12.64
C VAL A 139 -3.30 12.09 13.31
N ASP A 140 -4.25 12.64 14.06
CA ASP A 140 -5.30 11.87 14.73
C ASP A 140 -6.67 12.24 14.14
N GLY A 141 -7.33 11.26 13.52
CA GLY A 141 -8.63 11.43 12.87
C GLY A 141 -9.85 11.25 13.79
N GLY A 142 -9.65 10.97 15.08
CA GLY A 142 -10.70 10.71 16.06
C GLY A 142 -11.61 9.53 15.73
N GLY A 143 -11.20 8.66 14.80
CA GLY A 143 -12.01 7.54 14.28
C GLY A 143 -13.10 7.97 13.30
N LYS A 144 -13.15 9.25 12.91
CA LYS A 144 -14.23 9.83 12.09
C LYS A 144 -13.75 10.30 10.71
N VAL A 145 -12.44 10.50 10.54
CA VAL A 145 -11.89 11.10 9.32
C VAL A 145 -11.38 10.05 8.35
N THR A 146 -11.89 10.12 7.13
CA THR A 146 -11.32 9.45 5.95
C THR A 146 -10.55 10.46 5.11
N LEU A 147 -9.27 10.20 4.89
CA LEU A 147 -8.43 10.90 3.92
C LEU A 147 -8.45 10.09 2.62
N SER A 148 -8.92 10.69 1.53
CA SER A 148 -9.03 10.00 0.24
C SER A 148 -8.10 10.58 -0.82
N GLY A 149 -7.30 9.71 -1.45
CA GLY A 149 -6.53 10.05 -2.66
C GLY A 149 -7.38 10.13 -3.93
N ALA A 150 -8.67 9.78 -3.84
CA ALA A 150 -9.63 9.76 -4.94
C ALA A 150 -9.18 8.97 -6.18
N GLY A 151 -8.36 7.93 -5.98
CA GLY A 151 -7.81 7.08 -7.04
C GLY A 151 -6.80 7.78 -7.96
N ARG A 152 -6.22 8.90 -7.51
CA ARG A 152 -5.41 9.77 -8.40
C ARG A 152 -4.08 10.21 -7.79
N ARG A 153 -3.87 10.04 -6.49
CA ARG A 153 -2.67 10.53 -5.80
C ARG A 153 -2.39 9.80 -4.50
N ARG A 154 -1.12 9.80 -4.12
CA ARG A 154 -0.65 9.49 -2.77
C ARG A 154 -1.26 10.44 -1.75
N ILE A 155 -1.65 9.92 -0.59
CA ILE A 155 -2.29 10.71 0.47
C ILE A 155 -1.23 11.47 1.27
N LEU A 156 -0.18 10.77 1.74
CA LEU A 156 0.86 11.35 2.58
C LEU A 156 2.26 10.92 2.14
N TYR A 157 3.19 11.86 2.18
CA TYR A 157 4.57 11.67 1.79
C TYR A 157 5.52 12.27 2.84
N MET A 158 6.47 11.47 3.29
CA MET A 158 7.61 11.88 4.11
C MET A 158 8.87 11.30 3.49
N ASN A 159 9.82 12.15 3.10
CA ASN A 159 11.10 11.70 2.57
C ASN A 159 12.15 12.72 2.95
N THR A 160 12.96 12.37 3.95
CA THR A 160 14.06 13.17 4.44
C THR A 160 15.15 13.42 3.38
N CYS A 161 15.20 12.61 2.33
CA CYS A 161 16.08 12.78 1.18
C CYS A 161 15.50 13.64 0.05
N ASP A 162 14.23 14.01 0.10
CA ASP A 162 13.63 14.90 -0.89
C ASP A 162 13.94 16.36 -0.54
N ARG A 163 14.83 16.98 -1.33
CA ARG A 163 15.22 18.38 -1.18
C ARG A 163 14.05 19.36 -1.28
N ALA A 164 12.96 19.01 -1.98
CA ALA A 164 11.76 19.84 -2.03
C ALA A 164 11.03 19.91 -0.68
N GLN A 165 11.31 18.97 0.24
CA GLN A 165 10.81 18.98 1.63
C GLN A 165 11.81 19.60 2.62
N VAL A 166 12.82 20.31 2.12
CA VAL A 166 13.98 20.88 2.82
C VAL A 166 15.07 19.85 3.09
N TRP A 167 16.28 20.10 2.62
CA TRP A 167 17.44 19.24 2.91
C TRP A 167 18.03 19.58 4.28
N THR A 168 18.16 18.58 5.16
CA THR A 168 18.63 18.79 6.55
C THR A 168 20.07 18.33 6.77
N THR A 169 20.50 17.23 6.13
CA THR A 169 21.83 16.63 6.32
C THR A 169 22.21 15.78 5.09
N SER A 170 23.51 15.53 4.89
CA SER A 170 24.02 14.62 3.86
C SER A 170 23.65 13.15 4.11
N HIS A 171 23.41 12.78 5.37
CA HIS A 171 22.95 11.45 5.81
C HIS A 171 21.43 11.44 5.93
N CYS A 172 20.76 11.73 4.80
CA CYS A 172 19.34 12.06 4.81
C CYS A 172 18.44 10.86 5.12
N ASP A 173 18.89 9.67 4.74
CA ASP A 173 18.19 8.39 4.71
C ASP A 173 18.14 7.70 6.07
N ASP A 174 18.69 8.31 7.11
CA ASP A 174 18.67 7.76 8.45
C ASP A 174 18.66 8.94 9.42
N GLN A 175 17.45 9.37 9.79
CA GLN A 175 17.23 10.51 10.69
C GLN A 175 16.19 10.21 11.78
N PRO A 176 16.42 10.66 13.03
CA PRO A 176 15.45 10.47 14.11
C PRO A 176 14.13 11.24 13.86
N THR A 177 14.17 12.27 13.00
CA THR A 177 13.05 13.13 12.66
C THR A 177 12.98 13.36 11.14
N PRO A 178 11.77 13.54 10.55
CA PRO A 178 10.48 13.64 11.23
C PRO A 178 9.97 12.33 11.81
N ALA A 179 9.38 12.42 13.01
CA ALA A 179 8.63 11.33 13.62
C ALA A 179 7.14 11.45 13.27
N LEU A 180 6.68 10.64 12.33
CA LEU A 180 5.31 10.62 11.83
C LEU A 180 4.47 9.56 12.56
N THR A 181 3.36 9.98 13.18
CA THR A 181 2.34 9.10 13.77
C THR A 181 1.00 9.31 13.08
N LEU A 182 0.42 8.25 12.54
CA LEU A 182 -0.90 8.23 11.94
C LEU A 182 -1.82 7.40 12.81
N GLN A 183 -2.91 7.99 13.31
CA GLN A 183 -3.80 7.27 14.20
C GLN A 183 -5.27 7.59 14.03
N ASN A 184 -6.13 6.60 14.30
CA ASN A 184 -7.59 6.76 14.29
C ASN A 184 -8.12 7.36 12.98
N LEU A 185 -7.56 6.92 11.83
CA LEU A 185 -7.83 7.44 10.50
C LEU A 185 -8.27 6.34 9.54
N THR A 186 -8.99 6.71 8.48
CA THR A 186 -9.12 5.88 7.28
C THR A 186 -8.36 6.53 6.11
N PHE A 187 -7.53 5.75 5.43
CA PHE A 187 -6.81 6.10 4.20
C PHE A 187 -7.42 5.32 3.04
N ALA A 188 -8.14 6.01 2.16
CA ALA A 188 -8.91 5.39 1.10
C ALA A 188 -8.43 5.84 -0.28
N ASP A 189 -8.43 4.90 -1.23
CA ASP A 189 -8.28 5.21 -2.66
C ASP A 189 -7.02 6.08 -2.95
N GLY A 190 -5.93 5.86 -2.21
CA GLY A 190 -4.62 6.40 -2.51
C GLY A 190 -4.02 5.72 -3.73
N ASP A 191 -3.41 6.48 -4.64
CA ASP A 191 -2.78 5.94 -5.85
C ASP A 191 -1.44 6.64 -6.13
N SER A 192 -0.35 5.88 -6.08
CA SER A 192 1.00 6.38 -6.37
C SER A 192 1.53 5.98 -7.75
N THR A 193 0.69 5.46 -8.63
CA THR A 193 1.09 5.04 -9.98
C THR A 193 1.87 6.14 -10.71
N GLY A 194 3.02 5.80 -11.27
CA GLY A 194 3.91 6.73 -11.96
C GLY A 194 4.77 7.60 -11.03
N GLN A 195 4.56 7.58 -9.71
CA GLN A 195 5.40 8.30 -8.75
C GLN A 195 6.62 7.46 -8.36
N ARG A 196 7.67 7.50 -9.19
CA ARG A 196 8.82 6.57 -9.12
C ARG A 196 10.01 7.00 -8.25
N THR A 197 9.90 8.12 -7.52
CA THR A 197 10.92 8.53 -6.54
C THR A 197 11.26 7.35 -5.62
N ASP A 198 12.56 7.05 -5.47
CA ASP A 198 13.08 5.95 -4.65
C ASP A 198 12.42 4.57 -4.95
N GLY A 199 12.23 4.30 -6.23
CA GLY A 199 11.64 3.05 -6.73
C GLY A 199 10.10 3.03 -6.71
N GLY A 200 9.44 4.10 -6.25
CA GLY A 200 7.98 4.24 -6.26
C GLY A 200 7.24 3.44 -5.19
N GLY A 201 5.93 3.25 -5.33
CA GLY A 201 5.09 2.56 -4.32
C GLY A 201 4.47 3.50 -3.28
N GLY A 202 3.96 2.95 -2.18
CA GLY A 202 3.32 3.72 -1.11
C GLY A 202 2.08 4.48 -1.57
N GLY A 203 1.04 3.76 -1.98
CA GLY A 203 -0.16 4.35 -2.58
C GLY A 203 -0.94 5.28 -1.65
N ALA A 204 -1.07 4.95 -0.37
CA ALA A 204 -1.56 5.90 0.64
C ALA A 204 -0.40 6.69 1.26
N VAL A 205 0.63 6.00 1.75
CA VAL A 205 1.71 6.57 2.54
C VAL A 205 3.06 6.11 2.01
N PHE A 206 3.96 7.06 1.80
CA PHE A 206 5.38 6.80 1.56
C PHE A 206 6.20 7.47 2.66
N ALA A 207 7.12 6.72 3.26
CA ALA A 207 8.02 7.18 4.31
C ALA A 207 9.47 6.77 4.01
N ARG A 208 10.41 7.70 4.11
CA ARG A 208 11.85 7.41 4.04
C ARG A 208 12.65 8.23 5.06
N GLY A 209 13.66 7.59 5.65
CA GLY A 209 14.69 8.15 6.53
C GLY A 209 14.24 8.58 7.92
N GLY A 210 13.03 9.09 8.06
CA GLY A 210 12.44 9.42 9.36
C GLY A 210 11.88 8.21 10.11
N ARG A 211 10.89 8.45 10.97
CA ARG A 211 10.17 7.40 11.71
C ARG A 211 8.68 7.38 11.36
N LEU A 212 8.12 6.17 11.24
CA LEU A 212 6.68 5.98 11.02
C LEU A 212 6.06 5.10 12.09
N LYS A 213 4.90 5.52 12.59
CA LYS A 213 4.00 4.74 13.42
C LYS A 213 2.57 4.84 12.93
N VAL A 214 1.85 3.72 12.94
CA VAL A 214 0.44 3.61 12.53
C VAL A 214 -0.37 2.88 13.58
N VAL A 215 -1.44 3.50 14.07
CA VAL A 215 -2.25 2.95 15.16
C VAL A 215 -3.74 3.09 14.84
N ASN A 216 -4.54 2.05 15.08
CA ASN A 216 -5.99 2.11 14.97
C ASN A 216 -6.50 2.70 13.64
N SER A 217 -5.82 2.40 12.53
CA SER A 217 -6.09 3.03 11.25
C SER A 217 -6.48 2.00 10.19
N ARG A 218 -7.25 2.43 9.20
CA ARG A 218 -7.75 1.60 8.11
C ARG A 218 -7.18 2.06 6.78
N PHE A 219 -6.71 1.14 5.96
CA PHE A 219 -6.21 1.40 4.61
C PHE A 219 -7.03 0.58 3.63
N VAL A 220 -7.74 1.23 2.71
CA VAL A 220 -8.71 0.55 1.84
C VAL A 220 -8.57 0.98 0.38
N ARG A 221 -8.53 -0.01 -0.52
CA ARG A 221 -8.51 0.18 -1.99
C ARG A 221 -7.36 1.07 -2.50
N ASN A 222 -6.24 1.07 -1.79
CA ASN A 222 -5.06 1.82 -2.26
C ASN A 222 -4.35 1.07 -3.40
N ARG A 223 -3.61 1.82 -4.21
CA ARG A 223 -3.01 1.38 -5.47
C ARG A 223 -1.59 1.92 -5.64
N CYS A 224 -0.77 1.18 -6.34
CA CYS A 224 0.52 1.63 -6.85
C CYS A 224 0.72 1.05 -8.26
N ASP A 225 1.85 1.35 -8.91
CA ASP A 225 2.25 0.71 -10.16
C ASP A 225 2.08 -0.82 -10.14
N ARG A 226 1.53 -1.36 -11.23
CA ARG A 226 1.17 -2.79 -11.33
C ARG A 226 2.35 -3.71 -11.56
N THR A 227 3.51 -3.16 -11.91
CA THR A 227 4.71 -3.90 -12.28
C THR A 227 5.95 -3.19 -11.78
N GLY A 228 7.05 -3.92 -11.63
CA GLY A 228 8.34 -3.39 -11.25
C GLY A 228 8.99 -4.23 -10.14
N PRO A 229 10.30 -4.51 -10.24
CA PRO A 229 11.07 -5.09 -9.13
C PRO A 229 11.09 -4.11 -7.94
N ASP A 230 11.12 -4.64 -6.72
CA ASP A 230 11.21 -3.90 -5.45
C ASP A 230 10.15 -2.82 -5.14
N LEU A 231 9.33 -2.44 -6.13
CA LEU A 231 8.25 -1.47 -6.00
C LEU A 231 7.08 -2.14 -5.31
N GLY A 232 6.61 -1.57 -4.19
CA GLY A 232 5.53 -2.17 -3.44
C GLY A 232 4.77 -1.24 -2.51
N GLY A 233 3.79 -1.82 -1.80
CA GLY A 233 3.06 -1.15 -0.73
C GLY A 233 1.91 -0.31 -1.28
N ALA A 234 0.81 -0.96 -1.66
CA ALA A 234 -0.37 -0.20 -2.09
C ALA A 234 -0.86 0.73 -0.97
N ALA A 235 -0.83 0.28 0.29
CA ALA A 235 -1.11 1.15 1.42
C ALA A 235 0.15 1.93 1.84
N ILE A 236 1.18 1.24 2.33
CA ILE A 236 2.34 1.89 2.94
C ILE A 236 3.62 1.33 2.33
N ARG A 237 4.52 2.23 1.95
CA ARG A 237 5.92 1.91 1.68
C ARG A 237 6.85 2.65 2.63
N VAL A 238 7.83 1.93 3.16
CA VAL A 238 8.86 2.49 4.04
C VAL A 238 10.24 2.07 3.54
N LEU A 239 11.16 3.03 3.49
CA LEU A 239 12.57 2.81 3.17
C LEU A 239 13.41 3.41 4.30
N ASP A 240 14.52 2.77 4.65
CA ASP A 240 15.55 3.32 5.54
C ASP A 240 14.95 3.94 6.83
N GLN A 241 14.40 3.13 7.74
CA GLN A 241 13.92 3.67 9.02
C GLN A 241 15.12 3.98 9.90
N TRP A 242 15.08 5.13 10.61
CA TRP A 242 16.07 5.50 11.62
C TRP A 242 16.59 4.32 12.45
N HIS A 243 17.90 4.05 12.34
CA HIS A 243 18.62 3.01 13.06
C HIS A 243 18.00 1.61 12.96
N ASP A 244 17.41 1.28 11.80
CA ASP A 244 16.70 0.02 11.55
C ASP A 244 15.58 -0.29 12.56
N LEU A 245 15.12 0.73 13.30
CA LEU A 245 14.06 0.58 14.28
C LEU A 245 12.78 0.10 13.57
N PRO A 246 11.92 -0.66 14.26
CA PRO A 246 10.74 -1.17 13.61
C PRO A 246 9.71 -0.06 13.38
N VAL A 247 9.06 -0.12 12.22
CA VAL A 247 7.77 0.54 12.01
C VAL A 247 6.73 -0.19 12.86
N TYR A 248 6.03 0.57 13.71
CA TYR A 248 4.96 0.03 14.54
C TYR A 248 3.61 0.17 13.84
N VAL A 249 2.92 -0.96 13.66
CA VAL A 249 1.55 -1.03 13.13
C VAL A 249 0.69 -1.77 14.15
N ALA A 250 -0.22 -1.06 14.81
CA ALA A 250 -1.08 -1.64 15.85
C ALA A 250 -2.57 -1.42 15.58
N GLY A 251 -3.39 -2.45 15.80
CA GLY A 251 -4.85 -2.32 15.77
C GLY A 251 -5.43 -1.84 14.44
N SER A 252 -4.72 -2.09 13.33
CA SER A 252 -4.99 -1.47 12.02
C SER A 252 -5.47 -2.49 10.99
N SER A 253 -6.14 -2.03 9.93
CA SER A 253 -6.57 -2.90 8.82
C SER A 253 -6.10 -2.44 7.45
N PHE A 254 -5.84 -3.41 6.58
CA PHE A 254 -5.37 -3.21 5.21
C PHE A 254 -6.18 -4.09 4.27
N GLU A 255 -6.90 -3.44 3.37
CA GLU A 255 -7.99 -4.07 2.64
C GLU A 255 -7.95 -3.74 1.15
N ASN A 256 -8.02 -4.80 0.34
CA ASN A 256 -8.19 -4.71 -1.10
C ASN A 256 -7.16 -3.82 -1.78
N GLY A 257 -5.95 -3.71 -1.24
CA GLY A 257 -4.85 -2.98 -1.88
C GLY A 257 -4.26 -3.78 -3.04
N VAL A 258 -3.78 -3.09 -4.08
CA VAL A 258 -3.23 -3.72 -5.29
C VAL A 258 -1.98 -2.96 -5.73
N CYS A 259 -0.87 -3.68 -5.90
CA CYS A 259 0.43 -3.09 -6.21
C CYS A 259 1.31 -4.15 -6.91
N SER A 260 2.46 -3.76 -7.48
CA SER A 260 3.40 -4.71 -8.10
C SER A 260 3.81 -5.79 -7.10
N ASN A 261 4.27 -5.36 -5.92
CA ASN A 261 4.55 -6.18 -4.74
C ASN A 261 3.83 -5.59 -3.53
N GLY A 262 3.64 -6.35 -2.45
CA GLY A 262 3.13 -5.79 -1.19
C GLY A 262 1.77 -5.11 -1.36
N GLY A 263 0.70 -5.88 -1.55
CA GLY A 263 -0.64 -5.31 -1.76
C GLY A 263 -1.11 -4.44 -0.59
N ALA A 264 -0.53 -4.58 0.61
CA ALA A 264 -0.71 -3.67 1.72
C ALA A 264 0.59 -2.92 2.07
N LEU A 265 1.57 -3.65 2.64
CA LEU A 265 2.80 -3.08 3.17
C LEU A 265 4.00 -3.49 2.31
N SER A 266 4.95 -2.57 2.18
CA SER A 266 6.25 -2.84 1.58
C SER A 266 7.36 -2.13 2.33
N GLY A 267 8.51 -2.79 2.48
CA GLY A 267 9.73 -2.11 2.90
C GLY A 267 11.01 -2.71 2.33
N ILE A 268 12.06 -1.90 2.30
CA ILE A 268 13.42 -2.29 1.93
C ILE A 268 14.33 -1.86 3.07
N GLY A 269 15.04 -2.80 3.69
CA GLY A 269 15.88 -2.53 4.86
C GLY A 269 15.10 -2.04 6.07
N VAL A 270 13.85 -2.47 6.25
CA VAL A 270 12.97 -1.95 7.31
C VAL A 270 12.43 -3.07 8.18
N SER A 271 12.62 -2.94 9.49
CA SER A 271 11.99 -3.80 10.49
C SER A 271 10.53 -3.42 10.73
N TRP A 272 9.70 -4.39 11.14
CA TRP A 272 8.27 -4.17 11.38
C TRP A 272 7.79 -4.87 12.65
N GLN A 273 6.97 -4.16 13.43
CA GLN A 273 6.15 -4.75 14.49
C GLN A 273 4.67 -4.54 14.16
N ILE A 274 4.05 -5.60 13.64
CA ILE A 274 2.64 -5.64 13.23
C ILE A 274 1.86 -6.39 14.30
N VAL A 275 0.96 -5.69 14.99
CA VAL A 275 0.32 -6.18 16.20
C VAL A 275 -1.20 -5.99 16.10
N ASN A 276 -1.98 -7.02 16.43
CA ASN A 276 -3.45 -6.97 16.48
C ASN A 276 -4.08 -6.39 15.20
N SER A 277 -3.58 -6.77 14.02
CA SER A 277 -3.92 -6.12 12.75
C SER A 277 -4.53 -7.09 11.73
N VAL A 278 -5.23 -6.55 10.74
CA VAL A 278 -6.02 -7.32 9.76
C VAL A 278 -5.56 -7.02 8.33
N PHE A 279 -5.32 -8.05 7.52
CA PHE A 279 -4.95 -7.93 6.12
C PHE A 279 -5.87 -8.79 5.26
N ILE A 280 -6.72 -8.16 4.44
CA ILE A 280 -7.76 -8.86 3.69
C ILE A 280 -7.76 -8.48 2.22
N GLY A 281 -7.73 -9.48 1.33
CA GLY A 281 -7.96 -9.28 -0.10
C GLY A 281 -6.88 -8.45 -0.81
N ASN A 282 -5.71 -8.28 -0.21
CA ASN A 282 -4.62 -7.52 -0.82
C ASN A 282 -3.94 -8.36 -1.90
N ARG A 283 -3.50 -7.71 -2.99
CA ARG A 283 -2.95 -8.40 -4.16
C ARG A 283 -1.63 -7.80 -4.64
N ALA A 284 -0.62 -8.65 -4.77
CA ALA A 284 0.58 -8.38 -5.57
C ALA A 284 0.35 -8.89 -6.99
N VAL A 285 0.26 -7.97 -7.95
CA VAL A 285 -0.16 -8.25 -9.33
C VAL A 285 0.97 -8.17 -10.36
N GLY A 286 2.19 -7.83 -9.93
CA GLY A 286 3.38 -7.92 -10.77
C GLY A 286 3.63 -9.36 -11.22
N ARG A 287 4.56 -9.54 -12.17
CA ARG A 287 5.02 -10.84 -12.65
C ARG A 287 6.47 -10.75 -13.05
N GLY A 288 7.22 -11.81 -12.81
CA GLY A 288 8.66 -11.85 -13.09
C GLY A 288 9.55 -11.96 -11.86
N ALA A 289 8.97 -11.81 -10.65
CA ALA A 289 9.63 -11.83 -9.35
C ALA A 289 10.79 -10.81 -9.22
N ASN A 290 11.58 -10.91 -8.14
CA ASN A 290 12.57 -9.92 -7.75
C ASN A 290 13.90 -10.60 -7.38
N PRO A 291 15.02 -10.38 -8.12
CA PRO A 291 15.14 -9.57 -9.33
C PRO A 291 14.27 -10.10 -10.49
N ALA A 292 13.98 -9.24 -11.46
CA ALA A 292 13.12 -9.60 -12.59
C ALA A 292 13.76 -10.69 -13.47
N LYS A 293 13.01 -11.76 -13.75
CA LYS A 293 13.37 -12.76 -14.77
C LYS A 293 13.48 -12.10 -16.14
N ALA A 294 14.35 -12.63 -17.00
CA ALA A 294 14.53 -12.15 -18.36
C ALA A 294 13.19 -12.05 -19.11
N GLY A 295 12.95 -10.92 -19.77
CA GLY A 295 11.72 -10.68 -20.54
C GLY A 295 10.47 -10.36 -19.71
N THR A 296 10.59 -10.16 -18.39
CA THR A 296 9.46 -9.84 -17.52
C THR A 296 9.60 -8.45 -16.87
N PRO A 297 8.50 -7.76 -16.52
CA PRO A 297 8.57 -6.43 -15.94
C PRO A 297 8.88 -6.42 -14.43
N GLY A 298 8.99 -7.60 -13.79
CA GLY A 298 9.33 -7.76 -12.38
C GLY A 298 8.15 -7.57 -11.41
N GLY A 299 8.34 -8.11 -10.21
CA GLY A 299 7.39 -8.06 -9.10
C GLY A 299 6.46 -9.27 -9.01
N GLY A 300 5.35 -9.14 -8.27
CA GLY A 300 4.39 -10.21 -8.02
C GLY A 300 4.51 -10.87 -6.64
N ASN A 301 5.31 -10.30 -5.75
CA ASN A 301 5.65 -10.88 -4.45
C ASN A 301 4.90 -10.19 -3.30
N GLY A 302 4.52 -10.96 -2.27
CA GLY A 302 3.98 -10.44 -1.02
C GLY A 302 2.56 -9.90 -1.17
N GLY A 303 1.55 -10.76 -1.19
CA GLY A 303 0.16 -10.33 -1.43
C GLY A 303 -0.32 -9.31 -0.39
N ALA A 304 0.01 -9.51 0.90
CA ALA A 304 -0.17 -8.49 1.93
C ALA A 304 1.14 -7.73 2.22
N VAL A 305 2.21 -8.42 2.59
CA VAL A 305 3.48 -7.82 3.02
C VAL A 305 4.61 -8.25 2.09
N TYR A 306 5.36 -7.26 1.60
CA TYR A 306 6.63 -7.45 0.89
C TYR A 306 7.77 -6.84 1.69
N ALA A 307 8.84 -7.59 1.90
CA ALA A 307 10.06 -7.07 2.53
C ALA A 307 11.32 -7.67 1.91
N ASP A 308 12.29 -6.79 1.67
CA ASP A 308 13.63 -7.08 1.19
C ASP A 308 14.65 -6.30 2.04
N GLY A 309 15.92 -6.70 2.06
CA GLY A 309 17.00 -6.03 2.77
C GLY A 309 18.08 -7.02 3.22
N ASN A 310 19.05 -6.55 4.00
CA ASN A 310 20.07 -7.41 4.63
C ASN A 310 19.59 -7.81 6.03
N ARG A 311 19.90 -6.99 7.02
CA ARG A 311 19.56 -7.24 8.42
C ARG A 311 18.32 -6.46 8.85
N TYR A 312 17.19 -7.15 8.98
CA TYR A 312 15.96 -6.57 9.53
C TYR A 312 15.09 -7.67 10.15
N ALA A 313 14.10 -7.26 10.95
CA ALA A 313 13.18 -8.19 11.60
C ALA A 313 11.72 -7.82 11.37
N ILE A 314 10.89 -8.83 11.06
CA ILE A 314 9.43 -8.68 11.04
C ILE A 314 8.82 -9.53 12.13
N ARG A 315 8.02 -8.89 12.98
CA ARG A 315 7.16 -9.55 13.96
C ARG A 315 5.69 -9.28 13.62
N ILE A 316 4.93 -10.35 13.43
CA ILE A 316 3.47 -10.33 13.25
C ILE A 316 2.84 -11.04 14.43
N ALA A 317 2.04 -10.33 15.22
CA ALA A 317 1.47 -10.84 16.47
C ALA A 317 -0.04 -10.54 16.57
N GLY A 318 -0.83 -11.51 17.03
CA GLY A 318 -2.27 -11.29 17.26
C GLY A 318 -3.07 -10.94 16.01
N SER A 319 -2.56 -11.27 14.82
CA SER A 319 -3.05 -10.69 13.56
C SER A 319 -3.76 -11.71 12.68
N LEU A 320 -4.64 -11.21 11.81
CA LEU A 320 -5.33 -12.01 10.80
C LEU A 320 -4.90 -11.58 9.41
N MET A 321 -4.43 -12.51 8.60
CA MET A 321 -4.18 -12.30 7.18
C MET A 321 -4.99 -13.31 6.38
N THR A 322 -5.96 -12.87 5.58
CA THR A 322 -6.82 -13.80 4.84
C THR A 322 -7.20 -13.34 3.45
N GLY A 323 -7.23 -14.28 2.50
CA GLY A 323 -7.63 -14.00 1.12
C GLY A 323 -6.67 -13.09 0.36
N ASN A 324 -5.41 -12.95 0.81
CA ASN A 324 -4.40 -12.17 0.09
C ASN A 324 -3.80 -13.04 -1.04
N HIS A 325 -3.35 -12.40 -2.12
CA HIS A 325 -2.87 -13.10 -3.30
C HIS A 325 -1.59 -12.49 -3.86
N ALA A 326 -0.59 -13.32 -4.14
CA ALA A 326 0.61 -12.94 -4.87
C ALA A 326 0.68 -13.74 -6.18
N ASN A 327 0.89 -13.06 -7.31
CA ASN A 327 1.08 -13.75 -8.59
C ASN A 327 2.34 -14.65 -8.61
N GLU A 328 3.35 -14.31 -7.81
CA GLU A 328 4.61 -15.04 -7.66
C GLU A 328 4.73 -15.58 -6.23
N GLY A 329 5.54 -14.95 -5.37
CA GLY A 329 5.92 -15.46 -4.07
C GLY A 329 5.10 -14.92 -2.89
N GLY A 330 4.67 -15.79 -1.97
CA GLY A 330 4.17 -15.39 -0.66
C GLY A 330 2.86 -14.59 -0.66
N GLY A 331 1.72 -15.26 -0.79
CA GLY A 331 0.39 -14.62 -0.78
C GLY A 331 0.09 -13.77 0.45
N ALA A 332 0.59 -14.16 1.62
CA ALA A 332 0.54 -13.36 2.85
C ALA A 332 1.82 -12.51 2.97
N VAL A 333 2.97 -13.17 3.10
CA VAL A 333 4.25 -12.52 3.40
C VAL A 333 5.31 -13.01 2.43
N PHE A 334 6.00 -12.07 1.80
CA PHE A 334 7.26 -12.33 1.12
C PHE A 334 8.38 -11.63 1.91
N PHE A 335 9.33 -12.42 2.39
CA PHE A 335 10.44 -11.98 3.22
C PHE A 335 11.75 -12.46 2.61
N VAL A 336 12.64 -11.52 2.28
CA VAL A 336 14.00 -11.79 1.80
C VAL A 336 15.00 -10.98 2.61
N SER A 337 15.92 -11.67 3.28
CA SER A 337 17.13 -11.13 3.86
C SER A 337 18.31 -11.65 3.02
N ASN A 338 18.94 -10.76 2.26
CA ASN A 338 19.91 -11.11 1.22
C ASN A 338 21.17 -11.77 1.79
N ASP A 339 21.61 -11.34 2.97
CA ASP A 339 22.75 -11.92 3.71
C ASP A 339 22.31 -12.99 4.74
N ARG A 340 21.02 -13.33 4.79
CA ARG A 340 20.41 -14.27 5.74
C ARG A 340 20.64 -13.91 7.21
N SER A 341 20.76 -12.63 7.54
CA SER A 341 20.87 -12.15 8.93
C SER A 341 19.52 -11.72 9.54
N GLY A 342 18.50 -11.49 8.72
CA GLY A 342 17.17 -11.03 9.13
C GLY A 342 16.25 -12.16 9.61
N SER A 343 15.17 -11.81 10.32
CA SER A 343 14.24 -12.80 10.89
C SER A 343 12.77 -12.47 10.70
N LEU A 344 11.94 -13.50 10.54
CA LEU A 344 10.48 -13.40 10.51
C LEU A 344 9.90 -14.22 11.67
N ARG A 345 9.07 -13.57 12.48
CA ARG A 345 8.33 -14.19 13.59
C ARG A 345 6.84 -13.93 13.46
N ILE A 346 6.05 -15.00 13.41
CA ILE A 346 4.59 -14.99 13.37
C ILE A 346 4.09 -15.63 14.65
N GLU A 347 3.33 -14.92 15.45
CA GLU A 347 2.83 -15.42 16.72
C GLU A 347 1.35 -15.12 16.96
N ARG A 348 0.64 -16.05 17.60
CA ARG A 348 -0.78 -15.90 17.97
C ARG A 348 -1.62 -15.32 16.82
N SER A 349 -1.32 -15.73 15.60
CA SER A 349 -1.86 -15.14 14.38
C SER A 349 -2.50 -16.21 13.51
N THR A 350 -3.42 -15.79 12.66
CA THR A 350 -4.06 -16.66 11.67
C THR A 350 -3.77 -16.14 10.27
N LEU A 351 -3.08 -16.95 9.47
CA LEU A 351 -2.89 -16.76 8.04
C LEU A 351 -3.77 -17.81 7.35
N ARG A 352 -4.83 -17.38 6.67
CA ARG A 352 -5.82 -18.30 6.07
C ARG A 352 -6.14 -17.97 4.62
N GLY A 353 -5.95 -18.93 3.72
CA GLY A 353 -6.34 -18.82 2.32
C GLY A 353 -5.59 -17.69 1.61
N ASN A 354 -4.29 -17.56 1.90
CA ASN A 354 -3.42 -16.62 1.21
C ASN A 354 -2.69 -17.36 0.09
N VAL A 355 -2.89 -16.95 -1.15
CA VAL A 355 -2.45 -17.70 -2.34
C VAL A 355 -1.12 -17.18 -2.84
N SER A 356 -0.13 -18.07 -2.92
CA SER A 356 1.14 -17.85 -3.63
C SER A 356 1.06 -18.51 -5.00
N GLY A 357 0.97 -17.72 -6.07
CA GLY A 357 0.74 -18.23 -7.43
C GLY A 357 1.94 -18.93 -8.06
N GLY A 358 3.16 -18.60 -7.62
CA GLY A 358 4.40 -19.17 -8.13
C GLY A 358 5.14 -20.02 -7.10
N PHE A 359 5.44 -19.44 -5.94
CA PHE A 359 6.31 -20.11 -4.97
C PHE A 359 6.07 -19.66 -3.52
N GLU A 360 6.44 -20.52 -2.58
CA GLU A 360 6.39 -20.27 -1.14
C GLU A 360 7.36 -21.23 -0.43
N THR A 361 7.63 -20.96 0.84
CA THR A 361 8.48 -21.86 1.65
C THR A 361 7.67 -23.09 2.04
N ARG A 362 8.19 -24.28 1.70
CA ARG A 362 7.54 -25.56 2.00
C ARG A 362 7.16 -25.66 3.48
N GLY A 363 5.89 -25.96 3.75
CA GLY A 363 5.33 -26.06 5.11
C GLY A 363 4.80 -24.74 5.68
N PHE A 364 4.90 -23.63 4.95
CA PHE A 364 4.44 -22.30 5.38
C PHE A 364 3.53 -21.69 4.31
N PRO A 365 2.27 -22.16 4.17
CA PRO A 365 1.37 -21.71 3.11
C PRO A 365 1.14 -20.20 3.17
N GLY A 366 1.25 -19.56 2.00
CA GLY A 366 1.17 -18.12 1.85
C GLY A 366 2.43 -17.35 2.27
N VAL A 367 3.50 -18.00 2.72
CA VAL A 367 4.73 -17.34 3.17
C VAL A 367 5.92 -17.78 2.34
N PHE A 368 6.61 -16.81 1.73
CA PHE A 368 7.96 -17.02 1.25
C PHE A 368 8.96 -16.41 2.22
N TYR A 369 9.93 -17.21 2.63
CA TYR A 369 10.95 -16.85 3.61
C TYR A 369 12.34 -17.24 3.11
N LEU A 370 13.20 -16.24 3.02
CA LEU A 370 14.65 -16.36 2.91
C LEU A 370 15.27 -15.46 3.99
N GLY A 371 15.85 -16.05 5.03
CA GLY A 371 16.45 -15.28 6.13
C GLY A 371 17.32 -16.13 7.02
N ALA A 372 17.52 -15.69 8.27
CA ALA A 372 18.29 -16.41 9.26
C ALA A 372 17.64 -17.77 9.58
N GLY A 373 18.46 -18.83 9.60
CA GLY A 373 17.98 -20.19 9.75
C GLY A 373 17.22 -20.71 8.52
N ARG A 374 16.55 -21.85 8.67
CA ARG A 374 15.87 -22.55 7.56
C ARG A 374 14.39 -22.21 7.40
N ALA A 375 13.80 -21.55 8.40
CA ALA A 375 12.35 -21.34 8.49
C ALA A 375 12.01 -20.10 9.31
N PRO A 376 10.85 -19.47 9.08
CA PRO A 376 10.34 -18.43 9.97
C PRO A 376 9.95 -19.04 11.33
N GLN A 377 9.97 -18.22 12.37
CA GLN A 377 9.49 -18.62 13.70
C GLN A 377 7.98 -18.51 13.74
N VAL A 378 7.28 -19.64 13.91
CA VAL A 378 5.81 -19.68 14.01
C VAL A 378 5.43 -20.19 15.39
N VAL A 379 4.71 -19.37 16.17
CA VAL A 379 4.37 -19.67 17.56
C VAL A 379 2.87 -19.52 17.80
N ALA A 380 2.20 -20.58 18.26
CA ALA A 380 0.76 -20.56 18.56
C ALA A 380 -0.08 -19.92 17.44
N SER A 381 0.27 -20.22 16.18
CA SER A 381 -0.34 -19.59 15.00
C SER A 381 -0.82 -20.64 14.02
N THR A 382 -1.83 -20.29 13.24
CA THR A 382 -2.42 -21.17 12.22
C THR A 382 -2.11 -20.61 10.84
N LEU A 383 -1.41 -21.39 10.02
CA LEU A 383 -1.13 -21.11 8.61
C LEU A 383 -1.81 -22.19 7.78
N ARG A 384 -2.79 -21.83 6.95
CA ARG A 384 -3.54 -22.78 6.11
C ARG A 384 -4.19 -22.16 4.87
#